data_AF-A0A975DTA9-F1
#
_entry.id   AF-A0A975DTA9-F1
#
_cell.length_a   1.000
_cell.length_b   1.000
_cell.length_c   1.000
_cell.angle_alpha   90.00
_cell.angle_beta   90.00
_cell.angle_gamma   90.00
#
_symmetry.space_group_name_H-M   'P 1'
#
loop_
_entity.id
_entity.type
_entity.pdbx_description
1 polymer ?
#
loop_
_entity_poly.entity_id
_entity_poly.type
_entity_poly.pdbx_seq_one_letter_code
_entity_poly.pdbx_strand_id
1 'polypeptide(L)'
;MIGESARSSFVLMNATDSLLVPLVDAGRLSGLKEGPLGPRFRFWRDADGQRHVFSVYATHEAPDYPDAIAVVARRTPAGPIALWAGPAGEAAREAARRFLAEEIHIHVFGEAPPAGLQPFLSPQPAFPDFRPAAAPRPRELSRRHAA
;
A
#
# COMPACT_ATOMS: atom_id res chain seq x y z
N MET A 1 30.67 -38.73 -6.44
CA MET A 1 29.38 -38.38 -7.06
C MET A 1 28.42 -38.05 -5.93
N ILE A 2 27.92 -36.82 -5.94
CA ILE A 2 27.32 -36.11 -4.81
C ILE A 2 25.81 -36.36 -4.85
N GLY A 3 25.24 -36.83 -3.75
CA GLY A 3 23.80 -36.90 -3.56
C GLY A 3 23.29 -35.57 -3.03
N GLU A 4 22.49 -34.85 -3.81
CA GLU A 4 21.76 -33.67 -3.34
C GLU A 4 20.27 -33.98 -3.19
N SER A 5 19.86 -33.96 -1.93
CA SER A 5 18.48 -34.00 -1.47
C SER A 5 17.77 -32.71 -1.90
N ALA A 6 16.75 -32.84 -2.74
CA ALA A 6 15.92 -31.72 -3.18
C ALA A 6 15.12 -31.17 -1.98
N ARG A 7 15.61 -30.10 -1.37
CA ARG A 7 14.84 -29.29 -0.42
C ARG A 7 13.68 -28.62 -1.17
N SER A 8 12.46 -29.01 -0.86
CA SER A 8 11.25 -28.25 -1.18
C SER A 8 11.33 -26.87 -0.54
N SER A 9 11.60 -25.85 -1.35
CA SER A 9 11.39 -24.45 -0.98
C SER A 9 9.90 -24.13 -1.07
N PHE A 10 9.19 -24.16 0.06
CA PHE A 10 7.93 -23.45 0.19
C PHE A 10 8.23 -21.94 0.17
N VAL A 11 7.87 -21.26 -0.91
CA VAL A 11 7.88 -19.80 -0.95
C VAL A 11 6.67 -19.33 -0.16
N LEU A 12 6.90 -18.91 1.08
CA LEU A 12 6.01 -18.01 1.80
C LEU A 12 5.92 -16.71 0.99
N MET A 13 4.79 -16.45 0.34
CA MET A 13 4.45 -15.12 -0.16
C MET A 13 4.41 -14.16 1.04
N ASN A 14 5.55 -13.52 1.31
CA ASN A 14 5.70 -12.51 2.34
C ASN A 14 5.02 -11.21 1.88
N ALA A 15 4.65 -10.35 2.83
CA ALA A 15 3.94 -9.08 2.67
C ALA A 15 4.73 -7.98 1.91
N THR A 16 5.39 -8.37 0.83
CA THR A 16 6.38 -7.62 0.06
C THR A 16 5.79 -6.95 -1.19
N ASP A 17 4.50 -7.12 -1.48
CA ASP A 17 3.79 -6.28 -2.47
C ASP A 17 3.59 -4.82 -1.99
N SER A 18 4.06 -4.47 -0.78
CA SER A 18 4.15 -3.09 -0.28
C SER A 18 5.42 -2.34 -0.71
N LEU A 19 6.23 -2.88 -1.62
CA LEU A 19 7.51 -2.27 -2.04
C LEU A 19 7.38 -0.97 -2.88
N LEU A 20 6.18 -0.57 -3.28
CA LEU A 20 6.01 0.53 -4.26
C LEU A 20 5.75 1.90 -3.63
N VAL A 21 5.33 1.96 -2.37
CA VAL A 21 5.08 3.22 -1.67
C VAL A 21 5.95 3.24 -0.42
N PRO A 22 6.98 4.10 -0.33
CA PRO A 22 7.88 4.17 0.82
C PRO A 22 7.23 4.90 2.01
N LEU A 23 6.03 4.45 2.39
CA LEU A 23 5.26 4.93 3.53
C LEU A 23 4.92 3.74 4.43
N VAL A 24 5.29 3.85 5.71
CA VAL A 24 5.08 2.80 6.71
C VAL A 24 4.10 3.26 7.78
N ASP A 25 3.12 2.44 8.14
CA ASP A 25 2.20 2.74 9.24
C ASP A 25 2.99 2.98 10.54
N ALA A 26 2.74 4.11 11.19
CA ALA A 26 3.37 4.52 12.44
C ALA A 26 2.34 4.73 13.56
N GLY A 27 1.18 4.07 13.41
CA GLY A 27 0.18 3.92 14.43
C GLY A 27 -0.72 5.13 14.60
N ARG A 28 -1.57 5.08 15.63
CA ARG A 28 -2.56 6.12 15.96
C ARG A 28 -1.94 7.26 16.77
N LEU A 29 -2.65 8.37 16.86
CA LEU A 29 -2.32 9.45 17.78
C LEU A 29 -2.52 8.98 19.22
N SER A 30 -1.43 8.87 19.98
CA SER A 30 -1.40 8.32 21.33
C SER A 30 -2.18 9.16 22.35
N GLY A 31 -2.39 10.45 22.09
CA GLY A 31 -3.16 11.38 22.93
C GLY A 31 -4.66 11.46 22.62
N LEU A 32 -5.13 10.82 21.54
CA LEU A 32 -6.54 10.86 21.10
C LEU A 32 -7.22 9.49 21.18
N LYS A 33 -6.73 8.60 22.05
CA LYS A 33 -7.24 7.22 22.17
C LYS A 33 -8.71 7.18 22.61
N GLU A 34 -9.11 8.13 23.44
CA GLU A 34 -10.46 8.29 23.97
C GLU A 34 -11.24 9.29 23.08
N GLY A 35 -12.39 8.86 22.55
CA GLY A 35 -13.28 9.71 21.77
C GLY A 35 -13.22 9.54 20.24
N PRO A 36 -14.06 10.28 19.50
CA PRO A 36 -14.30 10.06 18.07
C PRO A 36 -13.12 10.41 17.16
N LEU A 37 -12.10 11.10 17.69
CA LEU A 37 -10.96 11.58 16.91
C LEU A 37 -9.85 10.52 16.76
N GLY A 38 -9.73 9.55 17.68
CA GLY A 38 -8.70 8.52 17.63
C GLY A 38 -8.66 7.71 16.34
N PRO A 39 -9.83 7.28 15.80
CA PRO A 39 -9.90 6.61 14.51
C PRO A 39 -9.68 7.53 13.30
N ARG A 40 -9.83 8.86 13.47
CA ARG A 40 -9.80 9.84 12.38
C ARG A 40 -8.40 10.28 11.99
N PHE A 41 -7.37 9.92 12.76
CA PHE A 41 -5.99 10.29 12.46
C PHE A 41 -5.03 9.14 12.60
N ARG A 42 -4.04 9.10 11.71
CA ARG A 42 -3.00 8.08 11.69
C ARG A 42 -1.65 8.66 11.28
N PHE A 43 -0.58 8.09 11.82
CA PHE A 43 0.77 8.45 11.40
C PHE A 43 1.25 7.53 10.28
N TRP A 44 1.90 8.13 9.28
CA TRP A 44 2.76 7.43 8.34
C TRP A 44 4.19 7.92 8.51
N ARG A 45 5.16 7.02 8.38
CA ARG A 45 6.58 7.35 8.26
C ARG A 45 6.98 7.40 6.81
N ASP A 46 7.67 8.45 6.39
CA ASP A 46 8.32 8.53 5.08
C ASP A 46 9.63 7.72 5.04
N ALA A 47 10.30 7.77 3.89
CA ALA A 47 11.57 7.10 3.65
C ALA A 47 12.69 7.54 4.60
N ASP A 48 12.62 8.78 5.08
CA ASP A 48 13.57 9.37 6.04
C ASP A 48 13.18 9.06 7.51
N GLY A 49 12.07 8.33 7.70
CA GLY A 49 11.56 7.93 9.01
C GLY A 49 10.78 9.01 9.74
N GLN A 50 10.52 10.16 9.10
CA GLN A 50 9.75 11.27 9.67
C GLN A 50 8.27 10.91 9.70
N ARG A 51 7.61 11.27 10.81
CA ARG A 51 6.20 10.94 11.03
C ARG A 51 5.31 12.10 10.59
N HIS A 52 4.35 11.78 9.74
CA HIS A 52 3.36 12.71 9.21
C HIS A 52 1.96 12.30 9.64
N VAL A 53 1.14 13.25 10.05
CA VAL A 53 -0.25 13.00 10.45
C VAL A 53 -1.15 13.02 9.22
N PHE A 54 -1.97 11.99 9.07
CA PHE A 54 -2.99 11.92 8.04
C PHE A 54 -4.36 11.78 8.69
N SER A 55 -5.35 12.45 8.12
CA SER A 55 -6.77 12.24 8.39
C SER A 55 -7.27 11.00 7.66
N VAL A 56 -8.08 10.16 8.30
CA VAL A 56 -8.58 8.90 7.76
C VAL A 56 -10.04 9.04 7.33
N TYR A 57 -10.32 8.69 6.07
CA TYR A 57 -11.65 8.72 5.46
C TYR A 57 -11.98 7.37 4.83
N ALA A 58 -13.27 7.02 4.85
CA ALA A 58 -13.79 6.01 3.91
C ALA A 58 -13.62 6.53 2.48
N THR A 59 -13.46 5.63 1.52
CA THR A 59 -13.16 5.99 0.11
C THR A 59 -14.15 6.97 -0.52
N HIS A 60 -15.43 6.90 -0.16
CA HIS A 60 -16.50 7.76 -0.67
C HIS A 60 -16.70 9.05 0.12
N GLU A 61 -16.08 9.18 1.29
CA GLU A 61 -16.15 10.36 2.16
C GLU A 61 -14.90 11.25 2.07
N ALA A 62 -13.88 10.80 1.34
CA ALA A 62 -12.62 11.49 1.22
C ALA A 62 -12.82 12.86 0.52
N PRO A 63 -12.52 13.98 1.20
CA PRO A 63 -12.65 15.31 0.61
C PRO A 63 -11.67 15.52 -0.54
N ASP A 64 -12.03 16.40 -1.45
CA ASP A 64 -11.19 16.81 -2.57
C ASP A 64 -10.36 18.03 -2.18
N TYR A 65 -9.15 17.77 -1.68
CA TYR A 65 -8.19 18.80 -1.32
C TYR A 65 -7.07 18.79 -2.37
N PRO A 66 -7.11 19.68 -3.38
CA PRO A 66 -6.23 19.58 -4.56
C PRO A 66 -4.75 19.66 -4.21
N ASP A 67 -4.42 20.40 -3.15
CA ASP A 67 -3.05 20.60 -2.69
C ASP A 67 -2.65 19.59 -1.60
N ALA A 68 -3.47 18.58 -1.29
CA ALA A 68 -3.17 17.59 -0.28
C ALA A 68 -2.60 16.30 -0.88
N ILE A 69 -1.88 15.55 -0.04
CA ILE A 69 -1.39 14.21 -0.39
C ILE A 69 -2.35 13.19 0.16
N ALA A 70 -2.75 12.24 -0.69
CA ALA A 70 -3.52 11.08 -0.32
C ALA A 70 -2.67 9.81 -0.33
N VAL A 71 -2.93 8.94 0.65
CA VAL A 71 -2.46 7.56 0.70
C VAL A 71 -3.69 6.67 0.66
N VAL A 72 -3.79 5.86 -0.38
CA VAL A 72 -4.81 4.83 -0.49
C VAL A 72 -4.30 3.61 0.26
N ALA A 73 -5.08 3.17 1.25
CA ALA A 73 -4.65 2.14 2.17
C ALA A 73 -5.66 1.01 2.29
N ARG A 74 -5.14 -0.22 2.38
CA ARG A 74 -5.95 -1.40 2.72
C ARG A 74 -5.77 -1.74 4.18
N ARG A 75 -6.87 -2.03 4.88
CA ARG A 75 -6.81 -2.48 6.27
C ARG A 75 -6.31 -3.92 6.36
N THR A 76 -5.41 -4.17 7.30
CA THR A 76 -5.00 -5.52 7.68
C THR A 76 -5.05 -5.67 9.21
N PRO A 77 -5.05 -6.90 9.76
CA PRO A 77 -4.96 -7.11 11.21
C PRO A 77 -3.73 -6.47 11.86
N ALA A 78 -2.62 -6.32 11.12
CA ALA A 78 -1.39 -5.70 11.62
C ALA A 78 -1.40 -4.16 11.52
N GLY A 79 -2.39 -3.58 10.83
CA GLY A 79 -2.44 -2.16 10.48
C GLY A 79 -2.70 -1.97 8.98
N PRO A 80 -3.00 -0.74 8.55
CA PRO A 80 -3.17 -0.41 7.15
C PRO A 80 -1.83 -0.48 6.43
N ILE A 81 -1.90 -0.89 5.17
CA ILE A 81 -0.76 -0.90 4.26
C ILE A 81 -1.03 0.12 3.15
N ALA A 82 -0.01 0.90 2.77
CA ALA A 82 -0.13 1.84 1.66
C ALA A 82 -0.08 1.06 0.35
N LEU A 83 -1.07 1.29 -0.52
CA LEU A 83 -1.14 0.69 -1.85
C LEU A 83 -0.83 1.70 -2.95
N TRP A 84 -1.06 2.97 -2.67
CA TRP A 84 -0.78 4.08 -3.58
C TRP A 84 -0.63 5.38 -2.78
N ALA A 85 0.18 6.31 -3.28
CA ALA A 85 0.28 7.67 -2.76
C ALA A 85 0.35 8.68 -3.91
N GLY A 86 -0.35 9.80 -3.76
CA GLY A 86 -0.38 10.84 -4.77
C GLY A 86 -1.28 12.02 -4.41
N PRO A 87 -1.74 12.82 -5.40
CA PRO A 87 -2.70 13.90 -5.16
C PRO A 87 -4.03 13.38 -4.59
N ALA A 88 -4.64 14.13 -3.67
CA ALA A 88 -6.00 13.81 -3.21
C ALA A 88 -7.06 14.06 -4.30
N GLY A 89 -8.32 13.75 -3.98
CA GLY A 89 -9.44 13.88 -4.93
C GLY A 89 -9.64 12.65 -5.83
N GLU A 90 -10.02 12.87 -7.08
CA GLU A 90 -10.39 11.77 -8.00
C GLU A 90 -9.27 10.77 -8.27
N ALA A 91 -8.00 11.21 -8.34
CA ALA A 91 -6.87 10.30 -8.53
C ALA A 91 -6.79 9.26 -7.40
N ALA A 92 -6.96 9.71 -6.16
CA ALA A 92 -6.99 8.84 -4.99
C ALA A 92 -8.22 7.92 -4.98
N ARG A 93 -9.40 8.42 -5.37
CA ARG A 93 -10.61 7.58 -5.47
C ARG A 93 -10.49 6.52 -6.55
N GLU A 94 -9.91 6.85 -7.70
CA GLU A 94 -9.67 5.89 -8.78
C GLU A 94 -8.65 4.83 -8.37
N ALA A 95 -7.55 5.23 -7.72
CA ALA A 95 -6.61 4.29 -7.13
C ALA A 95 -7.29 3.40 -6.08
N ALA A 96 -8.13 3.95 -5.21
CA ALA A 96 -8.87 3.15 -4.23
C ALA A 96 -9.80 2.12 -4.88
N ARG A 97 -10.50 2.49 -5.96
CA ARG A 97 -11.31 1.54 -6.76
C ARG A 97 -10.43 0.45 -7.38
N ARG A 98 -9.34 0.83 -8.05
CA ARG A 98 -8.40 -0.08 -8.72
C ARG A 98 -7.80 -1.11 -7.77
N PHE A 99 -7.47 -0.70 -6.56
CA PHE A 99 -6.81 -1.54 -5.56
C PHE A 99 -7.77 -2.17 -4.54
N LEU A 100 -9.09 -1.95 -4.68
CA LEU A 100 -10.12 -2.39 -3.72
C LEU A 100 -9.80 -1.97 -2.27
N ALA A 101 -9.26 -0.76 -2.11
CA ALA A 101 -8.88 -0.23 -0.80
C ALA A 101 -10.11 0.27 -0.03
N GLU A 102 -10.06 0.21 1.30
CA GLU A 102 -11.17 0.66 2.15
C GLU A 102 -10.99 2.07 2.70
N GLU A 103 -9.75 2.57 2.75
CA GLU A 103 -9.42 3.84 3.40
C GLU A 103 -8.60 4.75 2.48
N ILE A 104 -8.87 6.06 2.55
CA ILE A 104 -8.03 7.11 1.99
C ILE A 104 -7.56 7.98 3.14
N HIS A 105 -6.24 8.10 3.28
CA HIS A 105 -5.59 8.91 4.30
C HIS A 105 -5.11 10.20 3.66
N ILE A 106 -5.49 11.36 4.19
CA ILE A 106 -5.14 12.66 3.59
C ILE A 106 -4.25 13.46 4.53
N HIS A 107 -3.12 13.94 4.00
CA HIS A 107 -2.23 14.87 4.66
C HIS A 107 -2.36 16.24 4.01
N VAL A 108 -2.91 17.18 4.79
CA VAL A 108 -2.89 18.61 4.47
C VAL A 108 -1.68 19.22 5.17
N PHE A 109 -0.94 20.06 4.46
CA PHE A 109 0.22 20.79 4.96
C PHE A 109 -0.01 22.30 4.83
N GLY A 110 0.80 23.08 5.54
CA GLY A 110 0.68 24.54 5.59
C GLY A 110 1.20 25.21 4.31
N GLU A 111 2.44 25.71 4.36
CA GLU A 111 3.00 26.50 3.26
C GLU A 111 3.61 25.64 2.14
N ALA A 112 4.21 24.50 2.50
CA ALA A 112 4.86 23.63 1.54
C ALA A 112 4.76 22.15 1.95
N PRO A 113 4.72 21.23 0.98
CA PRO A 113 4.77 19.80 1.25
C PRO A 113 6.09 19.40 1.92
N PRO A 114 6.05 18.52 2.95
CA PRO A 114 7.26 17.96 3.55
C PRO A 114 8.13 17.28 2.48
N ALA A 115 9.46 17.46 2.57
CA ALA A 115 10.41 16.98 1.56
C ALA A 115 10.23 15.48 1.25
N GLY A 116 10.06 14.63 2.27
CA GLY A 116 9.86 13.19 2.11
C GLY A 116 8.52 12.79 1.45
N LEU A 117 7.57 13.72 1.34
CA LEU A 117 6.26 13.49 0.71
C LEU A 117 6.13 14.17 -0.67
N GLN A 118 6.99 15.14 -0.99
CA GLN A 118 7.00 15.82 -2.29
C GLN A 118 7.00 14.89 -3.52
N PRO A 119 7.73 13.75 -3.52
CA PRO A 119 7.74 12.85 -4.67
C PRO A 119 6.38 12.29 -5.07
N PHE A 120 5.38 12.33 -4.17
CA PHE A 120 4.02 11.85 -4.44
C PHE A 120 3.14 12.91 -5.14
N LEU A 121 3.48 14.19 -5.04
CA LEU A 121 2.69 15.25 -5.70
C LEU A 121 2.98 15.37 -7.20
N SER A 122 4.16 14.90 -7.63
CA SER A 122 4.49 14.83 -9.05
C SER A 122 3.81 13.62 -9.69
N PRO A 123 3.30 13.73 -10.93
CA PRO A 123 2.84 12.57 -11.68
C PRO A 123 3.97 11.54 -11.77
N GLN A 124 3.88 10.44 -11.03
CA GLN A 124 4.76 9.30 -11.23
C GLN A 124 4.49 8.76 -12.64
N PRO A 125 5.53 8.39 -13.42
CA PRO A 125 5.31 7.67 -14.66
C PRO A 125 4.43 6.46 -14.35
N ALA A 126 3.35 6.31 -15.11
CA ALA A 126 2.42 5.21 -14.95
C ALA A 126 3.21 3.90 -14.84
N PHE A 127 2.96 3.14 -13.77
CA PHE A 127 3.60 1.84 -13.56
C PHE A 127 3.63 1.07 -14.88
N PRO A 128 4.78 0.51 -15.32
CA PRO A 128 4.77 -0.41 -16.43
C PRO A 128 3.79 -1.52 -16.09
N ASP A 129 2.84 -1.79 -16.99
CA ASP A 129 1.82 -2.83 -16.83
C ASP A 129 2.44 -4.07 -16.21
N PHE A 130 2.16 -4.32 -14.93
CA PHE A 130 2.56 -5.55 -14.29
C PHE A 130 1.72 -6.66 -14.91
N ARG A 131 2.21 -7.24 -16.01
CA ARG A 131 1.70 -8.51 -16.53
C ARG A 131 2.17 -9.59 -15.55
N PRO A 132 1.28 -10.23 -14.78
CA PRO A 132 1.69 -11.38 -14.01
C PRO A 132 2.30 -12.39 -15.00
N ALA A 133 3.53 -12.82 -14.72
CA ALA A 133 4.17 -13.86 -15.51
C ALA A 133 3.20 -15.04 -15.56
N ALA A 134 2.81 -15.45 -16.78
CA ALA A 134 1.88 -16.54 -16.98
C ALA A 134 2.34 -17.75 -16.15
N ALA A 135 1.44 -18.25 -15.30
CA ALA A 135 1.73 -19.40 -14.46
C ALA A 135 2.31 -20.54 -15.33
N PRO A 136 3.40 -21.20 -14.90
CA PRO A 136 3.95 -22.32 -15.64
C PRO A 136 2.86 -23.37 -15.79
N ARG A 137 2.53 -23.73 -17.03
CA ARG A 137 1.54 -24.77 -17.34
C ARG A 137 1.90 -26.03 -16.55
N PRO A 138 0.94 -26.67 -15.86
CA PRO A 138 1.21 -27.93 -15.17
C PRO A 138 1.76 -28.92 -16.20
N ARG A 139 2.98 -29.42 -15.96
CA ARG A 139 3.54 -30.52 -16.75
C ARG A 139 2.53 -31.66 -16.65
N GLU A 140 1.96 -32.06 -17.79
CA GLU A 140 1.18 -33.28 -17.89
C GLU A 140 2.02 -34.44 -17.34
N LEU A 141 1.70 -34.87 -16.13
CA LEU A 141 2.13 -36.15 -15.60
C LEU A 141 1.49 -37.20 -16.50
N SER A 142 2.23 -37.60 -17.54
CA SER A 142 1.88 -38.73 -18.38
C SER A 142 1.60 -39.91 -17.47
N ARG A 143 0.32 -40.29 -17.41
CA ARG A 143 -0.10 -41.61 -16.97
C ARG A 143 0.71 -42.64 -17.74
N ARG A 144 1.63 -43.33 -17.07
CA ARG A 144 2.01 -44.68 -17.45
C ARG A 144 1.44 -45.61 -16.39
N HIS A 145 0.22 -46.05 -16.68
CA HIS A 145 -0.34 -47.30 -16.19
C HIS A 145 0.07 -48.39 -17.20
N ALA A 146 0.33 -49.60 -16.69
CA ALA A 146 0.68 -50.86 -17.39
C ALA A 146 2.07 -50.87 -18.06
N ALA A 147 2.90 -51.90 -17.88
CA ALA A 147 2.63 -53.31 -17.62
C ALA A 147 3.59 -53.90 -16.57
#